data_AF-A0B8X1-F1
#
_entry.id   AF-A0B8X1-F1
#
_cell.length_a   1.000
_cell.length_b   1.000
_cell.length_c   1.000
_cell.angle_alpha   90.00
_cell.angle_beta   90.00
_cell.angle_gamma   90.00
#
_symmetry.space_group_name_H-M   'P 1'
#
loop_
_entity.id
_entity.type
_entity.pdbx_description
1 polymer ?
#
loop_
_entity_poly.entity_id
_entity_poly.type
_entity_poly.pdbx_seq_one_letter_code
_entity_poly.pdbx_strand_id
1 'polypeptide(L)'
;MRLKVKEGSEVPVSIISMDSCKRYLWISMERIPEERFPPCIRNMLHRASEEGSNRAGAVLASFLGQAGWSEGDALKLWKIFAERTGLSESLFRKWFARMNCPSCRTIKSEARGYPDLGLQGLSYCEPDERCRDISWPVAYSLDDPDWGWLKPLGRKNRVRVYNWITAREEELEVSDDLRGEIEKILAEIGSEQQIFVTKTREGGRLRIRFLVRDSELRKSVLSDLL
;
A
#
# COMPACT_ATOMS: atom_id res chain seq x y z
N MET A 1 -10.47 -6.64 8.96
CA MET A 1 -10.69 -7.63 7.89
C MET A 1 -10.98 -6.86 6.60
N ARG A 2 -10.38 -7.22 5.44
CA ARG A 2 -10.64 -6.50 4.17
C ARG A 2 -11.84 -7.11 3.46
N LEU A 3 -12.81 -6.31 3.02
CA LEU A 3 -13.99 -6.78 2.28
C LEU A 3 -13.57 -7.55 1.02
N LYS A 4 -13.96 -8.82 0.95
CA LYS A 4 -13.72 -9.69 -0.21
C LYS A 4 -14.96 -9.76 -1.09
N VAL A 5 -15.20 -8.70 -1.87
CA VAL A 5 -16.18 -8.76 -2.98
C VAL A 5 -15.58 -9.53 -4.14
N LYS A 6 -16.33 -10.50 -4.70
CA LYS A 6 -15.97 -11.19 -5.96
C LYS A 6 -16.23 -10.25 -7.14
N GLU A 7 -15.46 -10.38 -8.23
CA GLU A 7 -15.71 -9.60 -9.44
C GLU A 7 -17.15 -9.84 -9.94
N GLY A 8 -17.88 -8.76 -10.24
CA GLY A 8 -19.27 -8.82 -10.69
C GLY A 8 -20.33 -9.13 -9.63
N SER A 9 -19.95 -9.49 -8.40
CA SER A 9 -20.94 -9.69 -7.32
C SER A 9 -21.32 -8.36 -6.67
N GLU A 10 -22.61 -8.14 -6.46
CA GLU A 10 -23.12 -7.03 -5.66
C GLU A 10 -23.35 -7.49 -4.21
N VAL A 11 -22.75 -6.78 -3.26
CA VAL A 11 -22.87 -7.07 -1.83
C VAL A 11 -23.62 -5.92 -1.18
N PRO A 12 -24.82 -6.13 -0.60
CA PRO A 12 -25.51 -5.10 0.15
C PRO A 12 -24.69 -4.71 1.37
N VAL A 13 -24.50 -3.40 1.58
CA VAL A 13 -23.75 -2.85 2.70
C VAL A 13 -24.44 -1.65 3.33
N SER A 14 -24.19 -1.41 4.61
CA SER A 14 -24.41 -0.09 5.22
C SER A 14 -23.07 0.60 5.45
N ILE A 15 -22.98 1.91 5.16
CA ILE A 15 -21.78 2.68 5.53
C ILE A 15 -21.86 2.98 7.03
N ILE A 16 -20.83 2.59 7.79
CA ILE A 16 -20.77 2.80 9.24
C ILE A 16 -20.01 4.09 9.54
N SER A 17 -18.82 4.24 8.95
CA SER A 17 -17.97 5.41 9.16
C SER A 17 -17.04 5.63 7.98
N MET A 18 -16.53 6.86 7.87
CA MET A 18 -15.55 7.23 6.86
C MET A 18 -14.44 8.07 7.47
N ASP A 19 -13.23 7.52 7.49
CA ASP A 19 -12.07 8.13 8.12
C ASP A 19 -11.06 8.57 7.05
N SER A 20 -10.40 9.70 7.29
CA SER A 20 -9.29 10.17 6.46
C SER A 20 -8.06 10.35 7.34
N CYS A 21 -6.97 9.67 6.99
CA CYS A 21 -5.71 9.80 7.69
C CYS A 21 -4.64 10.36 6.74
N LYS A 22 -3.95 11.41 7.18
CA LYS A 22 -2.78 11.94 6.46
C LYS A 22 -1.69 10.89 6.46
N ARG A 23 -1.08 10.64 5.30
CA ARG A 23 0.06 9.75 5.16
C ARG A 23 1.32 10.58 5.07
N TYR A 24 2.32 10.13 5.82
CA TYR A 24 3.65 10.70 5.80
C TYR A 24 4.67 9.64 5.43
N LEU A 25 5.77 10.09 4.86
CA LEU A 25 6.99 9.35 4.63
C LEU A 25 8.06 10.01 5.49
N TRP A 26 8.64 9.27 6.42
CA TRP A 26 9.81 9.76 7.14
C TRP A 26 11.03 9.74 6.22
N ILE A 27 11.79 10.82 6.16
CA ILE A 27 13.00 10.94 5.37
C ILE A 27 14.12 11.45 6.27
N SER A 28 15.27 10.80 6.23
CA SER A 28 16.47 11.23 6.94
C SER A 28 16.85 12.65 6.55
N MET A 29 17.20 13.48 7.53
CA MET A 29 17.66 14.86 7.28
C MET A 29 18.99 14.87 6.50
N GLU A 30 19.86 13.90 6.77
CA GLU A 30 21.13 13.73 6.10
C GLU A 30 21.16 12.46 5.26
N ARG A 31 21.97 12.47 4.20
CA ARG A 31 22.23 11.28 3.40
C ARG A 31 22.91 10.23 4.26
N ILE A 32 22.25 9.10 4.44
CA ILE A 32 22.85 7.92 5.06
C ILE A 32 23.96 7.39 4.14
N PRO A 33 25.20 7.25 4.62
CA PRO A 33 26.31 6.75 3.82
C PRO A 33 26.20 5.24 3.57
N GLU A 34 26.78 4.75 2.47
CA GLU A 34 26.58 3.36 2.00
C GLU A 34 27.11 2.32 3.00
N GLU A 35 28.15 2.66 3.77
CA GLU A 35 28.77 1.79 4.77
C GLU A 35 27.80 1.44 5.91
N ARG A 36 26.77 2.28 6.11
CA ARG A 36 25.72 2.07 7.11
C ARG A 36 24.52 1.32 6.57
N PHE A 37 24.50 0.93 5.30
CA PHE A 37 23.35 0.26 4.71
C PHE A 37 23.11 -1.12 5.35
N PRO A 38 21.84 -1.51 5.57
CA PRO A 38 21.52 -2.83 6.08
C PRO A 38 21.97 -3.92 5.10
N PRO A 39 22.22 -5.14 5.58
CA PRO A 39 22.64 -6.26 4.74
C PRO A 39 21.76 -6.47 3.50
N CYS A 40 20.44 -6.32 3.65
CA CYS A 40 19.51 -6.48 2.53
C CYS A 40 19.73 -5.48 1.39
N ILE A 41 20.04 -4.22 1.70
CA ILE A 41 20.29 -3.18 0.71
C ILE A 41 21.68 -3.36 0.09
N ARG A 42 22.70 -3.65 0.90
CA ARG A 42 24.05 -3.97 0.40
C ARG A 42 24.01 -5.14 -0.58
N ASN A 43 23.33 -6.22 -0.22
CA ASN A 43 23.18 -7.38 -1.09
C ASN A 43 22.44 -7.07 -2.39
N MET A 44 21.44 -6.16 -2.41
CA MET A 44 20.83 -5.70 -3.66
C MET A 44 21.80 -4.92 -4.54
N LEU A 45 22.74 -4.17 -3.98
CA LEU A 45 23.73 -3.41 -4.76
C LEU A 45 24.82 -4.33 -5.35
N HIS A 46 25.16 -5.41 -4.65
CA HIS A 46 26.24 -6.32 -5.07
C HIS A 46 25.75 -7.55 -5.84
N ARG A 47 24.51 -8.00 -5.60
CA ARG A 47 23.94 -9.20 -6.19
C ARG A 47 22.74 -8.81 -7.05
N ALA A 48 22.60 -9.49 -8.18
CA ALA A 48 21.45 -9.37 -9.05
C ALA A 48 20.92 -10.77 -9.34
N SER A 49 19.64 -10.96 -9.10
CA SER A 49 18.87 -12.09 -9.62
C SER A 49 17.75 -11.54 -10.49
N GLU A 50 17.53 -12.17 -11.64
CA GLU A 50 16.35 -11.87 -12.47
C GLU A 50 15.07 -12.14 -11.67
N GLU A 51 15.08 -13.18 -10.82
CA GLU A 51 13.95 -13.51 -9.98
C GLU A 51 13.73 -12.45 -8.89
N GLY A 52 12.56 -11.82 -8.94
CA GLY A 52 12.18 -10.79 -7.96
C GLY A 52 12.92 -9.47 -8.09
N SER A 53 13.60 -9.21 -9.22
CA SER A 53 14.27 -7.94 -9.52
C SER A 53 13.35 -6.72 -9.31
N ASN A 54 12.11 -6.77 -9.81
CA ASN A 54 11.11 -5.70 -9.60
C ASN A 54 10.82 -5.44 -8.11
N ARG A 55 10.83 -6.49 -7.27
CA ARG A 55 10.57 -6.38 -5.83
C ARG A 55 11.77 -5.73 -5.13
N ALA A 56 12.97 -6.26 -5.38
CA ALA A 56 14.22 -5.73 -4.86
C ALA A 56 14.46 -4.27 -5.31
N GLY A 57 14.23 -3.97 -6.59
CA GLY A 57 14.36 -2.61 -7.14
C GLY A 57 13.39 -1.62 -6.50
N ALA A 58 12.16 -2.04 -6.18
CA ALA A 58 11.20 -1.23 -5.43
C ALA A 58 11.65 -1.00 -3.97
N VAL A 59 12.19 -2.02 -3.30
CA VAL A 59 12.76 -1.89 -1.94
C VAL A 59 13.94 -0.93 -1.94
N LEU A 60 14.87 -1.08 -2.88
CA LEU A 60 16.05 -0.23 -3.00
C LEU A 60 15.68 1.24 -3.26
N ALA A 61 14.79 1.49 -4.23
CA ALA A 61 14.37 2.85 -4.55
C ALA A 61 13.68 3.54 -3.36
N SER A 62 12.78 2.82 -2.67
CA SER A 62 12.09 3.38 -1.49
C SER A 62 13.02 3.58 -0.29
N PHE A 63 13.99 2.69 -0.07
CA PHE A 63 15.04 2.86 0.94
C PHE A 63 15.86 4.13 0.66
N LEU A 64 16.44 4.28 -0.53
CA LEU A 64 17.30 5.43 -0.86
C LEU A 64 16.57 6.77 -0.67
N GLY A 65 15.29 6.83 -1.05
CA GLY A 65 14.48 8.03 -0.86
C GLY A 65 14.23 8.38 0.61
N GLN A 66 14.09 7.38 1.49
CA GLN A 66 13.94 7.62 2.93
C GLN A 66 15.27 7.76 3.66
N ALA A 67 16.36 7.28 3.07
CA ALA A 67 17.73 7.43 3.56
C ALA A 67 18.34 8.81 3.25
N GLY A 68 17.52 9.78 2.79
CA GLY A 68 17.96 11.17 2.57
C GLY A 68 18.80 11.38 1.31
N TRP A 69 18.86 10.41 0.39
CA TRP A 69 19.61 10.59 -0.85
C TRP A 69 18.94 11.57 -1.81
N SER A 70 19.74 12.33 -2.56
CA SER A 70 19.26 13.11 -3.69
C SER A 70 18.72 12.20 -4.78
N GLU A 71 17.70 12.63 -5.53
CA GLU A 71 17.13 11.81 -6.63
C GLU A 71 18.20 11.45 -7.66
N GLY A 72 19.09 12.39 -8.00
CA GLY A 72 20.15 12.17 -8.99
C GLY A 72 21.16 11.12 -8.55
N ASP A 73 21.65 11.18 -7.32
CA ASP A 73 22.64 10.22 -6.83
C ASP A 73 22.02 8.87 -6.49
N ALA A 74 20.80 8.86 -5.95
CA ALA A 74 20.04 7.65 -5.74
C ALA A 74 19.75 6.93 -7.06
N LEU A 75 19.40 7.67 -8.12
CA LEU A 75 19.14 7.10 -9.44
C LEU A 75 20.41 6.47 -10.02
N LYS A 76 21.56 7.14 -9.91
CA LYS A 76 22.86 6.57 -10.36
C LYS A 76 23.15 5.25 -9.65
N LEU A 77 23.02 5.23 -8.32
CA LEU A 77 23.26 4.03 -7.52
C LEU A 77 22.26 2.91 -7.85
N TRP A 78 20.98 3.25 -7.99
CA TRP A 78 19.92 2.31 -8.35
C TRP A 78 20.11 1.74 -9.77
N LYS A 79 20.62 2.54 -10.72
CA LYS A 79 20.89 2.09 -12.10
C LYS A 79 21.92 0.96 -12.17
N ILE A 80 22.89 0.92 -11.27
CA ILE A 80 23.86 -0.20 -11.18
C ILE A 80 23.13 -1.54 -10.99
N PHE A 81 22.07 -1.56 -10.17
CA PHE A 81 21.23 -2.74 -10.00
C PHE A 81 20.30 -2.96 -11.19
N ALA A 82 19.71 -1.89 -11.72
CA ALA A 82 18.75 -1.96 -12.81
C ALA A 82 19.35 -2.48 -14.12
N GLU A 83 20.59 -2.10 -14.44
CA GLU A 83 21.31 -2.54 -15.63
C GLU A 83 21.55 -4.05 -15.63
N ARG A 84 21.84 -4.63 -14.45
CA ARG A 84 22.04 -6.08 -14.29
C ARG A 84 20.74 -6.90 -14.35
N THR A 85 19.59 -6.24 -14.20
CA THR A 85 18.28 -6.88 -14.05
C THR A 85 17.25 -6.47 -15.09
N GLY A 86 17.62 -5.58 -16.03
CA GLY A 86 16.73 -5.08 -17.08
C GLY A 86 15.58 -4.19 -16.56
N LEU A 87 15.72 -3.57 -15.40
CA LEU A 87 14.63 -2.79 -14.80
C LEU A 87 14.47 -1.42 -15.46
N SER A 88 13.23 -1.03 -15.72
CA SER A 88 12.92 0.30 -16.23
C SER A 88 13.02 1.37 -15.13
N GLU A 89 13.53 2.54 -15.49
CA GLU A 89 13.58 3.73 -14.61
C GLU A 89 12.20 4.15 -14.08
N SER A 90 11.12 3.79 -14.78
CA SER A 90 9.75 4.05 -14.32
C SER A 90 9.46 3.43 -12.96
N LEU A 91 10.09 2.29 -12.62
CA LEU A 91 9.97 1.67 -11.31
C LEU A 91 10.60 2.53 -10.23
N PHE A 92 11.81 3.05 -10.46
CA PHE A 92 12.46 4.00 -9.55
C PHE A 92 11.56 5.22 -9.28
N ARG A 93 11.07 5.87 -10.34
CA ARG A 93 10.20 7.06 -10.24
C ARG A 93 8.87 6.81 -9.53
N LYS A 94 8.41 5.55 -9.53
CA LYS A 94 7.19 5.14 -8.82
C LYS A 94 7.42 4.99 -7.31
N TRP A 95 8.60 4.56 -6.89
CA TRP A 95 8.88 4.17 -5.50
C TRP A 95 9.71 5.19 -4.73
N PHE A 96 10.71 5.80 -5.36
CA PHE A 96 11.66 6.71 -4.73
C PHE A 96 10.94 7.90 -4.08
N ALA A 97 11.12 8.06 -2.77
CA ALA A 97 10.52 9.12 -1.95
C ALA A 97 9.00 9.31 -2.12
N ARG A 98 8.28 8.26 -2.55
CA ARG A 98 6.82 8.25 -2.79
C ARG A 98 6.11 7.10 -2.08
N MET A 99 6.85 6.07 -1.70
CA MET A 99 6.35 4.89 -0.99
C MET A 99 7.23 4.62 0.21
N ASN A 100 6.64 4.12 1.30
CA ASN A 100 7.42 3.63 2.43
C ASN A 100 8.27 2.43 1.99
N CYS A 101 9.54 2.46 2.34
CA CYS A 101 10.44 1.33 2.35
C CYS A 101 9.80 0.23 3.20
N PRO A 102 9.67 -1.00 2.66
CA PRO A 102 8.98 -2.08 3.36
C PRO A 102 9.65 -2.41 4.69
N SER A 103 8.83 -2.78 5.68
CA SER A 103 9.32 -3.28 6.97
C SER A 103 10.17 -4.54 6.80
N CYS A 104 11.01 -4.84 7.80
CA CYS A 104 11.75 -6.10 7.85
C CYS A 104 10.80 -7.31 7.79
N ARG A 105 9.59 -7.21 8.36
CA ARG A 105 8.56 -8.25 8.25
C ARG A 105 8.09 -8.46 6.81
N THR A 106 7.86 -7.38 6.07
CA THR A 106 7.46 -7.42 4.66
C THR A 106 8.57 -7.97 3.78
N ILE A 107 9.83 -7.56 4.01
CA ILE A 107 10.97 -8.07 3.26
C ILE A 107 11.17 -9.57 3.48
N LYS A 108 11.00 -10.03 4.72
CA LYS A 108 11.16 -11.44 5.11
C LYS A 108 9.96 -12.33 4.77
N SER A 109 8.91 -11.82 4.13
CA SER A 109 7.78 -12.66 3.73
C SER A 109 7.97 -13.27 2.36
N GLU A 110 7.30 -14.40 2.12
CA GLU A 110 7.11 -14.93 0.78
C GLU A 110 6.24 -13.99 -0.07
N ALA A 111 6.52 -13.97 -1.37
CA ALA A 111 5.67 -13.29 -2.35
C ALA A 111 5.74 -14.03 -3.68
N ARG A 112 4.59 -14.16 -4.34
CA ARG A 112 4.47 -14.81 -5.66
C ARG A 112 4.97 -13.93 -6.81
N GLY A 113 5.16 -12.63 -6.56
CA GLY A 113 5.62 -11.67 -7.55
C GLY A 113 5.27 -10.24 -7.16
N TYR A 114 5.71 -9.28 -7.96
CA TYR A 114 5.33 -7.88 -7.83
C TYR A 114 3.81 -7.72 -8.07
N PRO A 115 3.06 -6.91 -7.29
CA PRO A 115 3.51 -5.80 -6.43
C PRO A 115 3.86 -6.15 -4.99
N ASP A 116 3.77 -7.42 -4.57
CA ASP A 116 4.17 -7.82 -3.22
C ASP A 116 5.70 -7.81 -3.09
N LEU A 117 6.22 -7.13 -2.07
CA LEU A 117 7.67 -6.86 -1.92
C LEU A 117 8.43 -7.91 -1.11
N GLY A 118 7.83 -9.07 -0.87
CA GLY A 118 8.49 -10.17 -0.16
C GLY A 118 9.71 -10.67 -0.92
N LEU A 119 10.85 -10.80 -0.22
CA LEU A 119 12.14 -11.23 -0.77
C LEU A 119 12.63 -12.54 -0.18
N GLN A 120 11.80 -13.24 0.60
CA GLN A 120 12.15 -14.54 1.15
C GLN A 120 12.52 -15.51 0.02
N GLY A 121 13.61 -16.24 0.19
CA GLY A 121 14.13 -17.20 -0.80
C GLY A 121 14.97 -16.58 -1.93
N LEU A 122 15.11 -15.25 -2.01
CA LEU A 122 15.88 -14.58 -3.07
C LEU A 122 17.31 -14.20 -2.67
N SER A 123 17.77 -14.61 -1.48
CA SER A 123 19.12 -14.35 -0.96
C SER A 123 19.54 -12.87 -0.90
N TYR A 124 18.59 -11.93 -0.95
CA TYR A 124 18.85 -10.51 -0.71
C TYR A 124 18.94 -10.22 0.78
N CYS A 125 17.98 -10.70 1.59
CA CYS A 125 17.94 -10.42 3.02
C CYS A 125 18.66 -11.51 3.82
N GLU A 126 19.91 -11.22 4.20
CA GLU A 126 20.75 -12.03 5.08
C GLU A 126 21.01 -11.22 6.36
N PRO A 127 20.15 -11.34 7.40
CA PRO A 127 20.25 -10.51 8.61
C PRO A 127 21.56 -10.76 9.38
N ASP A 128 22.14 -9.70 9.93
CA ASP A 128 23.24 -9.74 10.90
C ASP A 128 22.73 -9.51 12.33
N GLU A 129 23.65 -9.42 13.30
CA GLU A 129 23.30 -9.25 14.72
C GLU A 129 22.52 -7.96 14.98
N ARG A 130 22.87 -6.86 14.31
CA ARG A 130 22.21 -5.56 14.48
C ARG A 130 20.74 -5.64 14.06
N CYS A 131 20.41 -6.44 13.04
CA CYS A 131 19.04 -6.61 12.57
C CYS A 131 18.04 -7.19 13.60
N ARG A 132 18.50 -7.73 14.75
CA ARG A 132 17.63 -8.37 15.76
C ARG A 132 16.56 -7.43 16.31
N ASP A 133 16.95 -6.20 16.63
CA ASP A 133 16.09 -5.23 17.31
C ASP A 133 15.52 -4.16 16.35
N ILE A 134 15.74 -4.34 15.04
CA ILE A 134 15.33 -3.37 14.02
C ILE A 134 14.16 -3.90 13.19
N SER A 135 13.08 -3.13 13.19
CA SER A 135 11.83 -3.47 12.49
C SER A 135 11.79 -2.97 11.03
N TRP A 136 12.72 -2.11 10.62
CA TRP A 136 12.68 -1.43 9.33
C TRP A 136 14.08 -1.08 8.79
N PRO A 137 14.40 -1.31 7.49
CA PRO A 137 15.76 -1.13 6.94
C PRO A 137 16.36 0.26 7.12
N VAL A 138 15.59 1.34 7.05
CA VAL A 138 16.17 2.68 7.24
C VAL A 138 16.60 2.88 8.69
N ALA A 139 15.79 2.42 9.65
CA ALA A 139 16.14 2.48 11.08
C ALA A 139 17.44 1.72 11.41
N TYR A 140 17.82 0.74 10.60
CA TYR A 140 19.11 0.07 10.73
C TYR A 140 20.28 1.03 10.60
N SER A 141 20.16 1.99 9.70
CA SER A 141 21.23 2.89 9.33
C SER A 141 21.24 4.20 10.12
N LEU A 142 20.30 4.36 11.06
CA LEU A 142 20.19 5.54 11.92
C LEU A 142 20.90 5.27 13.25
N ASP A 143 21.60 6.31 13.70
CA ASP A 143 22.08 6.38 15.10
C ASP A 143 21.02 7.06 15.98
N ASP A 144 20.28 8.02 15.41
CA ASP A 144 19.15 8.72 16.04
C ASP A 144 17.94 8.76 15.07
N PRO A 145 16.83 8.07 15.37
CA PRO A 145 15.64 8.05 14.53
C PRO A 145 14.84 9.38 14.53
N ASP A 146 15.10 10.28 15.47
CA ASP A 146 14.43 11.58 15.54
C ASP A 146 15.05 12.60 14.55
N TRP A 147 16.21 12.29 13.96
CA TRP A 147 16.89 13.12 12.97
C TRP A 147 16.35 12.93 11.54
N GLY A 148 15.06 13.21 11.37
CA GLY A 148 14.37 13.14 10.08
C GLY A 148 13.19 14.09 9.98
N TRP A 149 12.55 14.12 8.81
CA TRP A 149 11.37 14.94 8.57
C TRP A 149 10.26 14.14 7.89
N LEU A 150 9.02 14.57 8.09
CA LEU A 150 7.84 13.91 7.57
C LEU A 150 7.39 14.55 6.25
N LYS A 151 7.64 13.88 5.13
CA LYS A 151 7.12 14.26 3.82
C LYS A 151 5.66 13.85 3.67
N PRO A 152 4.72 14.76 3.38
CA PRO A 152 3.35 14.39 3.08
C PRO A 152 3.27 13.54 1.80
N LEU A 153 2.65 12.36 1.89
CA LEU A 153 2.34 11.50 0.74
C LEU A 153 0.90 11.67 0.22
N GLY A 154 0.08 12.39 0.96
CA GLY A 154 -1.34 12.59 0.67
C GLY A 154 -2.23 12.06 1.79
N ARG A 155 -3.44 11.62 1.43
CA ARG A 155 -4.42 11.09 2.37
C ARG A 155 -4.74 9.64 2.02
N LYS A 156 -5.11 8.88 3.04
CA LYS A 156 -5.71 7.56 2.89
C LYS A 156 -7.12 7.63 3.45
N ASN A 157 -8.08 7.37 2.58
CA ASN A 157 -9.47 7.28 2.97
C ASN A 157 -9.81 5.83 3.26
N ARG A 158 -10.50 5.62 4.37
CA ARG A 158 -11.04 4.34 4.77
C ARG A 158 -12.53 4.46 4.98
N VAL A 159 -13.26 3.50 4.46
CA VAL A 159 -14.71 3.39 4.65
C VAL A 159 -14.96 2.09 5.38
N ARG A 160 -15.61 2.17 6.54
CA ARG A 160 -16.11 1.00 7.27
C ARG A 160 -17.52 0.72 6.79
N VAL A 161 -17.75 -0.53 6.43
CA VAL A 161 -19.04 -0.99 5.94
C VAL A 161 -19.52 -2.19 6.76
N TYR A 162 -20.81 -2.26 7.01
CA TYR A 162 -21.46 -3.47 7.49
C TYR A 162 -21.88 -4.31 6.30
N ASN A 163 -21.30 -5.49 6.15
CA ASN A 163 -21.64 -6.42 5.09
C ASN A 163 -22.84 -7.28 5.51
N TRP A 164 -23.98 -7.08 4.85
CA TRP A 164 -25.23 -7.77 5.21
C TRP A 164 -25.21 -9.26 4.87
N ILE A 165 -24.37 -9.72 3.93
CA ILE A 165 -24.25 -11.15 3.60
C ILE A 165 -23.46 -11.89 4.68
N THR A 166 -22.38 -11.28 5.17
CA THR A 166 -21.48 -11.94 6.14
C THR A 166 -21.77 -11.55 7.59
N ALA A 167 -22.68 -10.58 7.81
CA ALA A 167 -23.01 -10.00 9.11
C ALA A 167 -21.77 -9.50 9.87
N ARG A 168 -20.85 -8.83 9.17
CA ARG A 168 -19.57 -8.36 9.72
C ARG A 168 -19.22 -6.96 9.26
N GLU A 169 -18.51 -6.24 10.12
CA GLU A 169 -17.85 -5.00 9.74
C GLU A 169 -16.58 -5.28 8.95
N GLU A 170 -16.41 -4.56 7.85
CA GLU A 170 -15.26 -4.69 6.97
C GLU A 170 -14.76 -3.29 6.57
N GLU A 171 -13.45 -3.19 6.31
CA GLU A 171 -12.81 -1.93 5.96
C GLU A 171 -12.36 -1.93 4.50
N LEU A 172 -12.60 -0.81 3.83
CA LEU A 172 -12.21 -0.54 2.45
C LEU A 172 -11.30 0.69 2.39
N GLU A 173 -10.15 0.57 1.71
CA GLU A 173 -9.36 1.74 1.31
C GLU A 173 -9.91 2.27 -0.02
N VAL A 174 -10.24 3.55 -0.05
CA VAL A 174 -10.86 4.21 -1.21
C VAL A 174 -10.04 5.42 -1.65
N SER A 175 -10.14 5.80 -2.93
CA SER A 175 -9.56 7.05 -3.44
C SER A 175 -10.34 8.26 -2.91
N ASP A 176 -9.80 9.47 -3.09
CA ASP A 176 -10.52 10.72 -2.81
C ASP A 176 -11.79 10.83 -3.68
N ASP A 177 -11.70 10.52 -4.97
CA ASP A 177 -12.85 10.54 -5.90
C ASP A 177 -13.97 9.61 -5.43
N LEU A 178 -13.64 8.35 -5.11
CA LEU A 178 -14.63 7.37 -4.66
C LEU A 178 -15.22 7.74 -3.31
N ARG A 179 -14.45 8.36 -2.41
CA ARG A 179 -14.99 8.90 -1.16
C ARG A 179 -16.04 9.98 -1.45
N GLY A 180 -15.74 10.91 -2.36
CA GLY A 180 -16.68 11.96 -2.77
C GLY A 180 -17.96 11.40 -3.40
N GLU A 181 -17.86 10.31 -4.17
CA GLU A 181 -19.03 9.58 -4.66
C GLU A 181 -19.88 8.98 -3.53
N ILE A 182 -19.26 8.37 -2.52
CA ILE A 182 -19.96 7.81 -1.35
C ILE A 182 -20.63 8.93 -0.54
N GLU A 183 -19.97 10.07 -0.35
CA GLU A 183 -20.53 11.24 0.34
C GLU A 183 -21.80 11.74 -0.36
N LYS A 184 -21.80 11.83 -1.70
CA LYS A 184 -22.98 12.17 -2.49
C LYS A 184 -24.10 11.15 -2.33
N ILE A 185 -23.77 9.85 -2.44
CA ILE A 185 -24.73 8.77 -2.22
C ILE A 185 -25.39 8.89 -0.85
N LEU A 186 -24.61 9.12 0.21
CA LEU A 186 -25.15 9.23 1.57
C LEU A 186 -26.02 10.48 1.77
N ALA A 187 -25.76 11.56 1.04
CA ALA A 187 -26.58 12.77 1.09
C ALA A 187 -27.92 12.61 0.33
N GLU A 188 -27.97 11.75 -0.68
CA GLU A 188 -29.11 11.62 -1.60
C GLU A 188 -29.96 10.36 -1.35
N ILE A 189 -29.44 9.38 -0.59
CA ILE A 189 -30.12 8.10 -0.42
C ILE A 189 -31.43 8.22 0.37
N GLY A 190 -32.51 7.69 -0.22
CA GLY A 190 -33.83 7.62 0.41
C GLY A 190 -33.99 6.48 1.41
N SER A 191 -35.07 6.51 2.21
CA SER A 191 -35.38 5.47 3.22
C SER A 191 -35.55 4.07 2.61
N GLU A 192 -36.09 3.98 1.40
CA GLU A 192 -36.37 2.72 0.70
C GLU A 192 -35.18 2.18 -0.09
N GLN A 193 -34.04 2.86 -0.07
CA GLN A 193 -32.89 2.52 -0.88
C GLN A 193 -31.78 1.83 -0.07
N GLN A 194 -31.06 0.94 -0.75
CA GLN A 194 -29.96 0.17 -0.18
C GLN A 194 -28.68 0.38 -1.00
N ILE A 195 -27.56 0.48 -0.30
CA ILE A 195 -26.24 0.61 -0.91
C ILE A 195 -25.67 -0.79 -1.17
N PHE A 196 -25.07 -0.96 -2.34
CA PHE A 196 -24.36 -2.16 -2.75
C PHE A 196 -22.91 -1.82 -3.09
N VAL A 197 -21.99 -2.69 -2.72
CA VAL A 197 -20.59 -2.64 -3.16
C VAL A 197 -20.36 -3.71 -4.20
N THR A 198 -19.74 -3.32 -5.31
CA THR A 198 -19.31 -4.25 -6.37
C THR A 198 -17.87 -4.01 -6.77
N LYS A 199 -17.26 -5.02 -7.42
CA LYS A 199 -15.98 -4.88 -8.10
C LYS A 199 -16.15 -5.11 -9.59
N THR A 200 -15.87 -4.08 -10.38
CA THR A 200 -15.94 -4.10 -11.85
C THR A 200 -14.54 -3.98 -12.45
N ARG A 201 -14.31 -4.64 -13.58
CA ARG A 201 -13.06 -4.51 -14.33
C ARG A 201 -13.20 -3.43 -15.39
N GLU A 202 -12.38 -2.40 -15.28
CA GLU A 202 -12.36 -1.25 -16.19
C GLU A 202 -10.94 -1.05 -16.69
N GLY A 203 -10.74 -1.13 -18.01
CA GLY A 203 -9.41 -1.03 -18.61
C GLY A 203 -8.42 -2.05 -18.04
N GLY A 204 -8.88 -3.27 -17.73
CA GLY A 204 -8.07 -4.34 -17.15
C GLY A 204 -7.78 -4.21 -15.65
N ARG A 205 -8.24 -3.15 -14.97
CA ARG A 205 -8.08 -2.96 -13.53
C ARG A 205 -9.39 -3.18 -12.79
N LEU A 206 -9.33 -3.91 -11.67
CA LEU A 206 -10.46 -4.04 -10.76
C LEU A 206 -10.67 -2.73 -9.99
N ARG A 207 -11.88 -2.18 -10.07
CA ARG A 207 -12.31 -0.98 -9.35
C ARG A 207 -13.49 -1.32 -8.45
N ILE A 208 -13.50 -0.70 -7.27
CA ILE A 208 -14.63 -0.78 -6.35
C ILE A 208 -15.62 0.31 -6.74
N ARG A 209 -16.91 -0.01 -6.73
CA ARG A 209 -18.00 0.94 -6.93
C ARG A 209 -19.07 0.76 -5.87
N PHE A 210 -19.72 1.86 -5.52
CA PHE A 210 -20.92 1.88 -4.69
C PHE A 210 -22.12 2.20 -5.57
N LEU A 211 -23.17 1.40 -5.43
CA LEU A 211 -24.41 1.52 -6.20
C LEU A 211 -25.56 1.69 -5.24
N VAL A 212 -26.57 2.48 -5.63
CA VAL A 212 -27.83 2.60 -4.90
C VAL A 212 -28.91 1.89 -5.70
N ARG A 213 -29.70 1.05 -5.03
CA ARG A 213 -30.86 0.38 -5.59
C ARG A 213 -32.04 0.53 -4.64
N ASP A 214 -33.25 0.51 -5.16
CA ASP A 214 -34.44 0.35 -4.33
C ASP A 214 -34.40 -1.02 -3.66
N SER A 215 -34.69 -1.06 -2.36
CA SER A 215 -34.59 -2.25 -1.54
C SER A 215 -35.95 -2.95 -1.44
N GLU A 216 -36.08 -4.15 -1.99
CA GLU A 216 -37.24 -5.00 -1.71
C GLU A 216 -37.24 -5.54 -0.26
N LEU A 217 -36.05 -5.66 0.36
CA LEU A 217 -35.86 -6.12 1.74
C LEU A 217 -36.34 -5.11 2.79
N ARG A 218 -36.36 -3.80 2.50
CA ARG A 218 -36.89 -2.79 3.44
C ARG A 218 -38.41 -2.65 3.35
N LYS A 219 -38.99 -2.92 2.17
CA LYS A 219 -40.45 -2.94 1.98
C LYS A 219 -41.14 -4.00 2.85
N SER A 220 -40.52 -5.17 3.06
CA SER A 220 -41.12 -6.23 3.88
C SER A 220 -41.07 -5.95 5.39
N VAL A 221 -40.01 -5.30 5.89
CA VAL A 221 -39.89 -4.97 7.33
C VAL A 221 -40.90 -3.92 7.75
N LEU A 222 -41.24 -2.98 6.86
CA LEU A 222 -42.30 -1.98 7.13
C LEU A 222 -43.71 -2.54 6.96
N SER A 223 -43.91 -3.54 6.08
CA SER A 223 -45.22 -4.21 5.96
C SER A 223 -45.54 -5.14 7.13
N ASP A 224 -44.54 -5.63 7.86
CA ASP A 224 -44.73 -6.48 9.03
C ASP A 224 -44.94 -5.69 10.34
N LEU A 225 -44.86 -4.36 10.28
CA LEU A 225 -45.02 -3.43 11.41
C LEU A 225 -46.30 -2.56 11.35
N LEU A 226 -47.16 -2.78 10.34
CA LEU A 226 -48.48 -2.15 10.17
C LEU A 226 -49.59 -3.20 10.24
#